data_AF-A0A356AHX2-F1
#
_entry.id   AF-A0A356AHX2-F1
#
_cell.length_a   1.000
_cell.length_b   1.000
_cell.length_c   1.000
_cell.angle_alpha   90.00
_cell.angle_beta   90.00
_cell.angle_gamma   90.00
#
_symmetry.space_group_name_H-M   'P 1'
#
loop_
_entity.id
_entity.type
_entity.pdbx_description
1 polymer ?
#
loop_
_entity_poly.entity_id
_entity_poly.type
_entity_poly.pdbx_seq_one_letter_code
_entity_poly.pdbx_strand_id
1 'polypeptide(L)'
;IRVIIIKLADRLHNMRTLEYMTPQKQRDKALENMEVYAPIAHRLGIRAVKEELEDLSLRYLDPVAYQEIENALELRSKDRDAFIESTKKL
;
A
#
# COMPACT_ATOMS: atom_id res chain seq x y z
N ILE A 1 1.81 -17.78 15.03
CA ILE A 1 2.31 -16.59 14.30
C ILE A 1 2.77 -16.92 12.88
N ARG A 2 3.64 -17.92 12.64
CA ARG A 2 4.17 -18.26 11.29
C ARG A 2 3.09 -18.42 10.20
N VAL A 3 1.97 -19.07 10.51
CA VAL A 3 0.86 -19.27 9.56
C VAL A 3 0.30 -17.93 9.05
N ILE A 4 0.13 -16.95 9.92
CA ILE A 4 -0.39 -15.62 9.54
C ILE A 4 0.63 -14.85 8.71
N ILE A 5 1.92 -14.91 9.05
CA ILE A 5 2.97 -14.25 8.26
C ILE A 5 3.00 -14.81 6.83
N ILE A 6 2.95 -16.14 6.68
CA ILE A 6 2.88 -16.78 5.36
C ILE A 6 1.65 -16.32 4.59
N LYS A 7 0.49 -16.20 5.26
CA LYS A 7 -0.74 -15.74 4.61
C LYS A 7 -0.69 -14.27 4.20
N LEU A 8 -0.07 -13.41 5.00
CA LEU A 8 0.15 -12.01 4.66
C LEU A 8 1.08 -11.88 3.45
N ALA A 9 2.14 -12.67 3.37
CA ALA A 9 3.03 -12.68 2.21
C ALA A 9 2.31 -13.12 0.93
N ASP A 10 1.51 -14.18 1.00
CA ASP A 10 0.63 -14.62 -0.09
C ASP A 10 -0.35 -13.51 -0.50
N ARG A 11 -0.99 -12.84 0.47
CA ARG A 11 -1.93 -11.74 0.17
C ARG A 11 -1.27 -10.56 -0.49
N LEU A 12 -0.09 -10.17 -0.02
CA LEU A 12 0.69 -9.10 -0.61
C LEU A 12 1.05 -9.41 -2.07
N HIS A 13 1.51 -10.64 -2.34
CA HIS A 13 1.77 -11.08 -3.71
C HIS A 13 0.52 -11.01 -4.59
N ASN A 14 -0.62 -11.52 -4.09
CA ASN A 14 -1.89 -11.47 -4.82
C ASN A 14 -2.35 -10.03 -5.12
N MET A 15 -2.07 -9.07 -4.25
CA MET A 15 -2.39 -7.66 -4.49
C MET A 15 -1.52 -7.02 -5.55
N ARG A 16 -0.25 -7.41 -5.63
CA ARG A 16 0.68 -6.94 -6.68
C ARG A 16 0.25 -7.40 -8.08
N THR A 17 -0.48 -8.51 -8.18
CA THR A 17 -0.95 -9.07 -9.45
C THR A 17 -2.48 -9.00 -9.59
N LEU A 18 -3.14 -8.09 -8.88
CA LEU A 18 -4.61 -8.03 -8.85
C LEU A 18 -5.20 -7.58 -10.20
N GLU A 19 -4.41 -6.89 -11.03
CA GLU A 19 -4.80 -6.38 -12.36
C GLU A 19 -5.35 -7.45 -13.30
N TYR A 20 -4.94 -8.72 -13.16
CA TYR A 20 -5.41 -9.83 -14.00
C TYR A 20 -6.80 -10.36 -13.60
N MET A 21 -7.39 -9.85 -12.52
CA MET A 21 -8.72 -10.26 -12.07
C MET A 21 -9.83 -9.38 -12.67
N THR A 22 -11.07 -9.85 -12.63
CA THR A 22 -12.22 -9.03 -13.05
C THR A 22 -12.41 -7.83 -12.10
N PRO A 23 -12.92 -6.67 -12.58
CA PRO A 23 -13.04 -5.46 -11.76
C PRO A 23 -13.79 -5.66 -10.43
N GLN A 24 -14.84 -6.49 -10.43
CA GLN A 24 -15.56 -6.82 -9.20
C GLN A 24 -14.65 -7.55 -8.20
N LYS A 25 -13.92 -8.58 -8.65
CA LYS A 25 -13.01 -9.34 -7.79
C LYS A 25 -11.83 -8.50 -7.31
N GLN A 26 -11.38 -7.53 -8.10
CA GLN A 26 -10.36 -6.56 -7.69
C GLN A 26 -10.87 -5.76 -6.48
N ARG A 27 -12.07 -5.18 -6.57
CA ARG A 27 -12.68 -4.42 -5.47
C ARG A 27 -12.94 -5.26 -4.23
N ASP A 28 -13.52 -6.46 -4.39
CA ASP A 28 -13.81 -7.35 -3.25
C ASP A 28 -12.54 -7.70 -2.47
N LYS A 29 -11.47 -8.06 -3.18
CA LYS A 29 -10.19 -8.41 -2.55
C LYS A 29 -9.47 -7.20 -1.95
N ALA A 30 -9.53 -6.05 -2.60
CA ALA A 30 -8.96 -4.81 -2.06
C ALA A 30 -9.68 -4.41 -0.76
N LEU A 31 -11.00 -4.55 -0.70
CA LEU A 31 -11.77 -4.32 0.52
C LEU A 31 -11.39 -5.30 1.63
N GLU A 32 -11.31 -6.61 1.33
CA GLU A 32 -10.87 -7.64 2.27
C GLU A 32 -9.47 -7.29 2.86
N ASN A 33 -8.55 -6.80 2.03
CA ASN A 33 -7.22 -6.41 2.48
C ASN A 33 -7.22 -5.18 3.37
N MET A 34 -7.99 -4.15 3.03
CA MET A 34 -8.10 -2.94 3.83
C MET A 34 -8.73 -3.22 5.20
N GLU A 35 -9.79 -4.03 5.26
CA GLU A 35 -10.54 -4.27 6.50
C GLU A 35 -9.95 -5.37 7.38
N VAL A 36 -9.25 -6.35 6.80
CA VAL A 36 -8.78 -7.54 7.52
C VAL A 36 -7.27 -7.61 7.58
N TYR A 37 -6.59 -7.70 6.44
CA TYR A 37 -5.16 -8.05 6.42
C TYR A 37 -4.24 -6.89 6.80
N ALA A 38 -4.53 -5.65 6.39
CA ALA A 38 -3.76 -4.48 6.80
C ALA A 38 -3.81 -4.24 8.33
N PRO A 39 -4.98 -4.29 9.00
CA PRO A 39 -5.05 -4.24 10.46
C PRO A 39 -4.31 -5.39 11.15
N ILE A 40 -4.31 -6.61 10.59
CA ILE A 40 -3.53 -7.73 11.12
C ILE A 40 -2.03 -7.46 10.99
N ALA A 41 -1.55 -6.98 9.83
CA ALA A 41 -0.15 -6.62 9.63
C ALA A 41 0.29 -5.52 10.62
N HIS A 42 -0.57 -4.52 10.85
CA HIS A 42 -0.34 -3.48 11.86
C HIS A 42 -0.21 -4.06 13.28
N ARG A 43 -1.14 -4.94 13.69
CA ARG A 43 -1.10 -5.60 15.01
C ARG A 43 0.14 -6.48 15.21
N LEU A 44 0.71 -6.99 14.14
CA LEU A 44 1.96 -7.77 14.17
C LEU A 44 3.23 -6.91 14.09
N GLY A 45 3.09 -5.58 13.99
CA GLY A 45 4.21 -4.65 13.88
C GLY A 45 4.92 -4.67 12.52
N ILE A 46 4.32 -5.27 11.49
CA ILE A 46 4.91 -5.41 10.15
C ILE A 46 4.50 -4.22 9.29
N ARG A 47 5.07 -3.04 9.60
CA ARG A 47 4.66 -1.76 9.01
C ARG A 47 4.75 -1.75 7.48
N ALA A 48 5.83 -2.26 6.91
CA ALA A 48 6.04 -2.29 5.46
C ALA A 48 4.93 -3.07 4.71
N VAL A 49 4.50 -4.21 5.26
CA VAL A 49 3.42 -5.01 4.65
C VAL A 49 2.08 -4.32 4.79
N LYS A 50 1.82 -3.67 5.94
CA LYS A 50 0.60 -2.88 6.16
C LYS A 50 0.50 -1.75 5.14
N GLU A 51 1.53 -0.91 5.05
CA GLU A 51 1.57 0.25 4.14
C GLU A 51 1.34 -0.21 2.69
N GLU A 52 2.06 -1.24 2.23
CA GLU A 52 1.92 -1.71 0.86
C GLU A 52 0.54 -2.34 0.57
N LEU A 53 -0.05 -3.07 1.53
CA LEU A 53 -1.42 -3.57 1.38
C LEU A 53 -2.45 -2.44 1.30
N GLU A 54 -2.28 -1.38 2.10
CA GLU A 54 -3.17 -0.21 2.08
C GLU A 54 -3.07 0.55 0.75
N ASP A 55 -1.85 0.83 0.27
CA ASP A 55 -1.61 1.53 -0.99
C ASP A 55 -2.20 0.75 -2.18
N LEU A 56 -1.90 -0.55 -2.27
CA LEU A 56 -2.43 -1.40 -3.33
C LEU A 56 -3.96 -1.50 -3.25
N SER A 57 -4.54 -1.56 -2.05
CA SER A 57 -5.99 -1.63 -1.89
C SER A 57 -6.67 -0.33 -2.28
N LEU A 58 -6.11 0.82 -1.88
CA LEU A 58 -6.63 2.14 -2.21
C LEU A 58 -6.68 2.35 -3.73
N ARG A 59 -5.65 1.92 -4.45
CA ARG A 59 -5.59 1.98 -5.92
C ARG A 59 -6.81 1.36 -6.61
N TYR A 60 -7.37 0.28 -6.07
CA TYR A 60 -8.53 -0.42 -6.65
C TYR A 60 -9.87 0.03 -6.07
N LEU A 61 -9.89 0.51 -4.82
CA LEU A 61 -11.11 0.98 -4.15
C LEU A 61 -11.47 2.40 -4.59
N ASP A 62 -10.48 3.30 -4.64
CA ASP A 62 -10.65 4.68 -5.04
C ASP A 62 -9.46 5.17 -5.89
N PRO A 63 -9.50 4.91 -7.22
CA PRO A 63 -8.45 5.34 -8.13
C PRO A 63 -8.29 6.86 -8.21
N VAL A 64 -9.35 7.63 -7.93
CA VAL A 64 -9.33 9.09 -7.99
C VAL A 64 -8.53 9.63 -6.82
N ALA A 65 -8.87 9.22 -5.60
CA ALA A 65 -8.13 9.60 -4.40
C ALA A 65 -6.67 9.13 -4.47
N TYR A 66 -6.43 7.93 -4.99
CA TYR A 66 -5.07 7.42 -5.20
C TYR A 66 -4.25 8.36 -6.11
N GLN A 67 -4.81 8.79 -7.24
CA GLN A 67 -4.12 9.69 -8.17
C GLN A 67 -3.87 11.08 -7.56
N GLU A 68 -4.81 11.60 -6.77
CA GLU A 68 -4.64 12.88 -6.06
C GLU A 68 -3.48 12.82 -5.07
N ILE A 69 -3.37 11.71 -4.33
CA ILE A 69 -2.26 11.49 -3.38
C ILE A 69 -0.94 11.37 -4.12
N GLU A 70 -0.88 10.60 -5.22
CA GLU A 70 0.34 10.43 -6.02
C GLU A 70 0.84 11.79 -6.55
N ASN A 71 -0.05 12.58 -7.14
CA ASN A 71 0.27 13.92 -7.64
C ASN A 71 0.78 14.85 -6.53
N ALA A 72 0.16 14.80 -5.34
CA ALA A 72 0.58 15.60 -4.19
C ALA A 72 1.96 15.18 -3.66
N LEU A 73 2.27 13.88 -3.68
CA LEU A 73 3.57 13.34 -3.31
C LEU A 73 4.67 13.73 -4.29
N GLU A 74 4.39 13.67 -5.60
CA GLU A 74 5.32 14.09 -6.65
C GLU A 74 5.66 15.58 -6.54
N LEU A 75 4.65 16.44 -6.34
CA LEU A 75 4.84 17.88 -6.19
C LEU A 75 5.79 18.20 -5.03
N ARG A 76 5.65 17.49 -3.92
CA ARG A 76 6.47 17.68 -2.70
C ARG A 76 7.82 16.96 -2.73
N SER A 77 8.04 16.01 -3.65
CA SER A 77 9.27 15.22 -3.68
C SER A 77 10.49 16.08 -3.97
N LYS A 78 10.39 16.99 -4.95
CA LYS A 78 11.52 17.85 -5.35
C LYS A 78 12.02 18.73 -4.20
N ASP A 79 11.08 19.33 -3.46
CA ASP A 79 11.41 20.19 -2.32
C ASP A 79 11.98 19.37 -1.16
N ARG A 80 11.42 18.18 -0.90
CA ARG A 80 11.91 17.27 0.13
C ARG A 80 13.32 16.77 -0.19
N ASP A 81 13.60 16.38 -1.42
CA ASP A 81 14.90 15.86 -1.84
C ASP A 81 15.98 16.95 -1.75
N ALA A 82 15.66 18.18 -2.17
CA ALA A 82 16.53 19.34 -1.98
C ALA A 82 16.80 19.63 -0.48
N PHE A 83 15.77 19.54 0.37
CA PHE A 83 15.91 19.72 1.80
C PHE A 83 16.79 18.63 2.45
N ILE A 84 16.58 17.37 2.12
CA ILE A 84 17.38 16.24 2.60
C ILE A 84 18.85 16.40 2.18
N GLU A 85 19.12 16.80 0.93
CA GLU A 85 20.48 17.03 0.46
C GLU A 85 21.15 18.22 1.15
N SER A 86 20.40 19.27 1.49
CA SER A 86 20.94 20.40 2.26
C SER A 86 21.31 20.01 3.70
N THR A 87 20.58 19.10 4.32
CA THR A 87 20.83 18.63 5.70
C THR A 87 21.92 17.57 5.79
N LYS A 88 22.13 16.75 4.75
CA LYS A 88 23.28 15.81 4.69
C LYS A 88 24.64 16.48 4.51
N LYS A 89 24.67 17.75 4.07
CA LYS A 89 25.91 18.52 3.85
C LYS A 89 26.39 19.25 5.11
N LEU A 90 25.65 19.19 6.21
CA LEU A 90 26.07 19.60 7.55
C LEU A 90 26.77 18.44 8.26
#